data_AF-A0A847IPS2-F1
#
_entry.id   AF-A0A847IPS2-F1
#
_cell.length_a   1.000
_cell.length_b   1.000
_cell.length_c   1.000
_cell.angle_alpha   90.00
_cell.angle_beta   90.00
_cell.angle_gamma   90.00
#
_symmetry.space_group_name_H-M   'P 1'
#
loop_
_entity.id
_entity.type
_entity.pdbx_description
1 polymer ?
#
loop_
_entity_poly.entity_id
_entity_poly.type
_entity_poly.pdbx_seq_one_letter_code
_entity_poly.pdbx_strand_id
1 'polypeptide(L)'
;DGELYQNGTFIDKIIEMNLRNSVFADCTADHFIALRYEDIIMAKIAVVTCNKIANTLGMDYYHKLHRQAVSQHVPFLYETNVGAALPVICLIRQMRLCGDTPERVEACLSGTLNYVFSRYDGQTPFHRIVEEASSLGYAEPDPMADISGKDVMRKTLILARECGMDIEESQVNTASFLPPQWPCEEHFRSLYLESRQKEGTLRYVSTIDNRGVKAGLKVVPREHPFSGLRGTDVSVILYSRLYPNGLRVEGAGAGGRQTASGLINDILQCV
;
A
#
# COMPACT_ATOMS: atom_id res chain seq x y z
N ASP A 1 16.40 -24.51 -9.85
CA ASP A 1 16.18 -24.53 -11.31
C ASP A 1 15.43 -23.28 -11.77
N GLY A 2 16.01 -22.09 -11.57
CA GLY A 2 15.39 -20.84 -12.01
C GLY A 2 15.92 -20.43 -13.39
N GLU A 3 15.02 -20.09 -14.31
CA GLU A 3 15.38 -19.43 -15.57
C GLU A 3 15.56 -17.92 -15.30
N LEU A 4 16.58 -17.29 -15.91
CA LEU A 4 16.74 -15.84 -15.83
C LEU A 4 15.59 -15.17 -16.58
N TYR A 5 14.95 -14.17 -15.96
CA TYR A 5 13.90 -13.38 -16.58
C TYR A 5 14.42 -12.69 -17.85
N GLN A 6 13.80 -12.96 -18.99
CA GLN A 6 14.02 -12.26 -20.26
C GLN A 6 12.69 -11.75 -20.82
N ASN A 7 12.45 -10.44 -20.71
CA ASN A 7 11.45 -9.66 -21.45
C ASN A 7 10.10 -10.36 -21.71
N GLY A 8 9.42 -10.84 -20.66
CA GLY A 8 8.06 -11.38 -20.76
C GLY A 8 7.90 -12.73 -21.47
N THR A 9 8.97 -13.35 -21.96
CA THR A 9 8.94 -14.71 -22.57
C THR A 9 8.31 -15.75 -21.65
N PHE A 10 8.44 -15.56 -20.34
CA PHE A 10 7.80 -16.40 -19.33
C PHE A 10 6.27 -16.34 -19.36
N ILE A 11 5.69 -15.16 -19.64
CA ILE A 11 4.24 -14.98 -19.77
C ILE A 11 3.73 -15.70 -21.03
N ASP A 12 4.45 -15.59 -22.14
CA ASP A 12 4.07 -16.27 -23.38
C ASP A 12 4.16 -17.81 -23.19
N LYS A 13 5.20 -18.29 -22.51
CA LYS A 13 5.40 -19.70 -22.18
C LYS A 13 4.30 -20.26 -21.27
N ILE A 14 3.89 -19.56 -20.21
CA ILE A 14 2.82 -20.06 -19.33
C ILE A 14 1.46 -20.09 -20.04
N ILE A 15 1.19 -19.12 -20.93
CA ILE A 15 0.00 -19.10 -21.78
C ILE A 15 0.01 -20.28 -22.76
N GLU A 16 1.15 -20.55 -23.42
CA GLU A 16 1.31 -21.68 -24.34
C GLU A 16 1.14 -23.03 -23.63
N MET A 17 1.71 -23.19 -22.44
CA MET A 17 1.61 -24.41 -21.64
C MET A 17 0.16 -24.73 -21.24
N ASN A 18 -0.68 -23.70 -21.04
CA ASN A 18 -2.12 -23.81 -20.76
C ASN A 18 -2.47 -24.87 -19.71
N LEU A 19 -1.68 -24.91 -18.62
CA LEU A 19 -1.89 -25.88 -17.55
C LEU A 19 -3.11 -25.48 -16.72
N ARG A 20 -3.89 -26.48 -16.28
CA ARG A 20 -5.04 -26.26 -15.40
C ARG A 20 -4.59 -25.72 -14.04
N ASN A 21 -5.41 -24.84 -13.46
CA ASN A 21 -5.19 -24.23 -12.15
C ASN A 21 -3.83 -23.52 -12.02
N SER A 22 -3.38 -22.90 -13.12
CA SER A 22 -2.15 -22.11 -13.13
C SER A 22 -2.35 -20.79 -12.38
N VAL A 23 -1.34 -20.42 -11.59
CA VAL A 23 -1.26 -19.13 -10.90
C VAL A 23 0.02 -18.43 -11.33
N PHE A 24 -0.12 -17.20 -11.83
CA PHE A 24 0.97 -16.30 -12.12
C PHE A 24 1.20 -15.38 -10.92
N ALA A 25 2.35 -15.56 -10.24
CA ALA A 25 2.74 -14.75 -9.10
C ALA A 25 3.75 -13.66 -9.51
N ASP A 26 3.31 -12.41 -9.61
CA ASP A 26 4.19 -11.27 -9.90
C ASP A 26 4.76 -10.66 -8.61
N CYS A 27 6.04 -10.93 -8.38
CA CYS A 27 6.81 -10.39 -7.26
C CYS A 27 7.73 -9.22 -7.68
N THR A 28 7.45 -8.58 -8.81
CA THR A 28 8.26 -7.49 -9.37
C THR A 28 7.62 -6.12 -9.13
N ALA A 29 8.31 -5.07 -9.55
CA ALA A 29 7.76 -3.73 -9.72
C ALA A 29 7.83 -3.30 -11.20
N ASP A 30 7.69 -4.27 -12.11
CA ASP A 30 7.87 -4.08 -13.55
C ASP A 30 6.56 -3.64 -14.22
N HIS A 31 6.62 -2.54 -14.98
CA HIS A 31 5.47 -1.97 -15.67
C HIS A 31 5.03 -2.81 -16.87
N PHE A 32 5.98 -3.39 -17.60
CA PHE A 32 5.71 -4.23 -18.76
C PHE A 32 4.98 -5.51 -18.33
N ILE A 33 5.42 -6.14 -17.23
CA ILE A 33 4.72 -7.31 -16.65
C ILE A 33 3.29 -6.93 -16.24
N ALA A 34 3.12 -5.80 -15.55
CA ALA A 34 1.80 -5.35 -15.10
C ALA A 34 0.82 -5.14 -16.28
N LEU A 35 1.28 -4.57 -17.40
CA LEU A 35 0.43 -4.37 -18.59
C LEU A 35 -0.04 -5.68 -19.23
N ARG A 36 0.72 -6.77 -19.08
CA ARG A 36 0.39 -8.10 -19.62
C ARG A 36 -0.62 -8.87 -18.78
N TYR A 37 -1.07 -8.37 -17.62
CA TYR A 37 -2.04 -9.08 -16.79
C TYR A 37 -3.36 -9.38 -17.51
N GLU A 38 -3.78 -8.51 -18.43
CA GLU A 38 -4.94 -8.77 -19.27
C GLU A 38 -4.77 -10.07 -20.08
N ASP A 39 -3.63 -10.27 -20.73
CA ASP A 39 -3.37 -11.48 -21.52
C ASP A 39 -3.40 -12.74 -20.66
N ILE A 40 -2.84 -12.66 -19.44
CA ILE A 40 -2.79 -13.76 -18.47
C ILE A 40 -4.21 -14.12 -18.01
N ILE A 41 -5.02 -13.12 -17.66
CA ILE A 41 -6.41 -13.33 -17.23
C ILE A 41 -7.26 -13.87 -18.37
N MET A 42 -7.07 -13.37 -19.60
CA MET A 42 -7.78 -13.87 -20.78
C MET A 42 -7.39 -15.32 -21.13
N ALA A 43 -6.16 -15.73 -20.79
CA ALA A 43 -5.73 -17.12 -20.85
C ALA A 43 -6.23 -17.99 -19.68
N LYS A 44 -7.09 -17.45 -18.80
CA LYS A 44 -7.66 -18.11 -17.62
C LYS A 44 -6.65 -18.53 -16.56
N ILE A 45 -5.57 -17.76 -16.44
CA ILE A 45 -4.53 -17.96 -15.42
C ILE A 45 -4.77 -16.95 -14.30
N ALA A 46 -4.82 -17.41 -13.06
CA ALA A 46 -4.98 -16.53 -11.90
C ALA A 46 -3.76 -15.62 -11.76
N VAL A 47 -3.96 -14.39 -11.32
CA VAL A 47 -2.88 -13.43 -11.08
C VAL A 47 -2.84 -13.09 -9.59
N VAL A 48 -1.70 -13.31 -8.97
CA VAL A 48 -1.38 -12.91 -7.60
C VAL A 48 -0.20 -11.95 -7.65
N THR A 49 -0.27 -10.80 -6.99
CA THR A 49 0.78 -9.78 -7.17
C THR A 49 1.03 -8.87 -5.97
N CYS A 50 2.30 -8.50 -5.77
CA CYS A 50 2.70 -7.36 -4.92
C CYS A 50 3.06 -6.10 -5.74
N ASN A 51 2.91 -6.20 -7.06
CA ASN A 51 3.09 -5.11 -8.00
C ASN A 51 1.84 -4.22 -7.99
N LYS A 52 2.04 -2.99 -7.49
CA LYS A 52 0.97 -1.98 -7.37
C LYS A 52 0.58 -1.37 -8.70
N ILE A 53 1.42 -1.49 -9.74
CA ILE A 53 1.29 -0.75 -11.00
C ILE A 53 -0.09 -0.96 -11.61
N ALA A 54 -0.51 -2.20 -11.86
CA ALA A 54 -1.80 -2.51 -12.49
C ALA A 54 -3.00 -1.85 -11.77
N ASN A 55 -2.97 -1.80 -10.43
CA ASN A 55 -4.04 -1.20 -9.62
C ASN A 55 -3.93 0.33 -9.47
N THR A 56 -2.88 0.93 -10.01
CA THR A 56 -2.63 2.39 -10.01
C THR A 56 -2.60 3.00 -11.42
N LEU A 57 -2.70 2.20 -12.48
CA LEU A 57 -2.93 2.68 -13.85
C LEU A 57 -4.28 3.39 -13.96
N GLY A 58 -4.52 4.05 -15.11
CA GLY A 58 -5.74 4.80 -15.36
C GLY A 58 -7.01 3.97 -15.16
N MET A 59 -8.12 4.65 -14.83
CA MET A 59 -9.39 3.99 -14.49
C MET A 59 -9.90 3.07 -15.61
N ASP A 60 -9.68 3.41 -16.87
CA ASP A 60 -10.03 2.55 -18.01
C ASP A 60 -9.35 1.18 -17.94
N TYR A 61 -8.03 1.16 -17.66
CA TYR A 61 -7.27 -0.08 -17.51
C TYR A 61 -7.74 -0.84 -16.26
N TYR A 62 -7.88 -0.14 -15.14
CA TYR A 62 -8.33 -0.72 -13.88
C TYR A 62 -9.69 -1.42 -14.03
N HIS A 63 -10.71 -0.72 -14.53
CA HIS A 63 -12.04 -1.30 -14.77
C HIS A 63 -12.04 -2.42 -15.80
N LYS A 64 -11.22 -2.30 -16.86
CA LYS A 64 -11.10 -3.35 -17.88
C LYS A 64 -10.56 -4.64 -17.25
N LEU A 65 -9.44 -4.56 -16.55
CA LEU A 65 -8.79 -5.71 -15.91
C LEU A 65 -9.71 -6.39 -14.89
N HIS A 66 -10.34 -5.60 -14.02
CA HIS A 66 -11.27 -6.10 -13.00
C HIS A 66 -12.52 -6.76 -13.60
N ARG A 67 -13.13 -6.15 -14.63
CA ARG A 67 -14.28 -6.77 -15.32
C ARG A 67 -13.89 -8.06 -16.02
N GLN A 68 -12.71 -8.11 -16.64
CA GLN A 68 -12.21 -9.31 -17.30
C GLN A 68 -12.01 -10.46 -16.30
N ALA A 69 -11.34 -10.19 -15.17
CA ALA A 69 -11.15 -11.16 -14.10
C ALA A 69 -12.49 -11.79 -13.65
N VAL A 70 -13.50 -10.96 -13.40
CA VAL A 70 -14.84 -11.42 -13.02
C VAL A 70 -15.49 -12.23 -14.15
N SER A 71 -15.48 -11.74 -15.40
CA SER A 71 -16.13 -12.42 -16.52
C SER A 71 -15.51 -13.78 -16.86
N GLN A 72 -14.18 -13.90 -16.70
CA GLN A 72 -13.44 -15.14 -16.94
C GLN A 72 -13.47 -16.08 -15.73
N HIS A 73 -14.02 -15.63 -14.59
CA HIS A 73 -14.00 -16.36 -13.31
C HIS A 73 -12.57 -16.67 -12.86
N VAL A 74 -11.67 -15.71 -13.06
CA VAL A 74 -10.24 -15.82 -12.78
C VAL A 74 -9.91 -14.95 -11.57
N PRO A 75 -9.30 -15.51 -10.51
CA PRO A 75 -8.84 -14.70 -9.39
C PRO A 75 -7.77 -13.69 -9.81
N PHE A 76 -8.00 -12.42 -9.46
CA PHE A 76 -6.98 -11.36 -9.46
C PHE A 76 -6.82 -10.84 -8.02
N LEU A 77 -5.77 -11.32 -7.36
CA LEU A 77 -5.51 -11.09 -5.95
C LEU A 77 -4.23 -10.27 -5.78
N TYR A 78 -4.28 -9.36 -4.82
CA TYR A 78 -3.20 -8.39 -4.60
C TYR A 78 -3.26 -7.83 -3.18
N GLU A 79 -3.55 -8.67 -2.19
CA GLU A 79 -3.66 -8.29 -0.79
C GLU A 79 -2.42 -7.51 -0.33
N THR A 80 -1.26 -7.95 -0.83
CA THR A 80 0.05 -7.36 -0.52
C THR A 80 0.30 -5.97 -1.07
N ASN A 81 -0.57 -5.45 -1.96
CA ASN A 81 -0.45 -4.07 -2.42
C ASN A 81 -0.68 -3.06 -1.31
N VAL A 82 -1.47 -3.39 -0.27
CA VAL A 82 -1.74 -2.49 0.86
C VAL A 82 -1.66 -3.25 2.19
N GLY A 83 -0.65 -2.94 3.00
CA GLY A 83 -0.53 -3.51 4.34
C GLY A 83 0.23 -4.83 4.42
N ALA A 84 0.99 -5.20 3.37
CA ALA A 84 1.76 -6.46 3.31
C ALA A 84 0.86 -7.69 3.53
N ALA A 85 1.01 -8.43 4.63
CA ALA A 85 0.17 -9.60 4.91
C ALA A 85 -1.16 -9.27 5.61
N LEU A 86 -1.39 -8.01 5.99
CA LEU A 86 -2.59 -7.63 6.71
C LEU A 86 -3.84 -7.78 5.80
N PRO A 87 -4.95 -8.34 6.31
CA PRO A 87 -6.18 -8.53 5.54
C PRO A 87 -6.95 -7.22 5.41
N VAL A 88 -6.52 -6.35 4.50
CA VAL A 88 -7.09 -5.03 4.26
C VAL A 88 -8.01 -5.04 3.05
N ILE A 89 -7.51 -5.49 1.89
CA ILE A 89 -8.25 -5.51 0.63
C ILE A 89 -9.36 -6.55 0.70
N CYS A 90 -9.06 -7.77 1.16
CA CYS A 90 -10.08 -8.81 1.32
C CYS A 90 -11.19 -8.38 2.29
N LEU A 91 -10.84 -7.66 3.36
CA LEU A 91 -11.79 -7.16 4.34
C LEU A 91 -12.74 -6.12 3.72
N ILE A 92 -12.21 -5.14 2.98
CA ILE A 92 -13.03 -4.15 2.27
C ILE A 92 -13.96 -4.84 1.26
N ARG A 93 -13.45 -5.80 0.50
CA ARG A 93 -14.25 -6.58 -0.47
C ARG A 93 -15.36 -7.35 0.22
N GLN A 94 -15.07 -8.03 1.33
CA GLN A 94 -16.06 -8.76 2.12
C GLN A 94 -17.16 -7.84 2.66
N MET A 95 -16.79 -6.66 3.20
CA MET A 95 -17.76 -5.66 3.62
C MET A 95 -18.70 -5.29 2.47
N ARG A 96 -18.14 -4.98 1.30
CA ARG A 96 -18.90 -4.63 0.09
C ARG A 96 -19.84 -5.73 -0.39
N LEU A 97 -19.37 -6.98 -0.40
CA LEU A 97 -20.19 -8.14 -0.74
C LEU A 97 -21.37 -8.34 0.21
N CYS A 98 -21.20 -8.01 1.49
CA CYS A 98 -22.27 -8.04 2.50
C CYS A 98 -23.18 -6.81 2.49
N GLY A 99 -23.00 -5.88 1.54
CA GLY A 99 -23.80 -4.66 1.42
C GLY A 99 -23.42 -3.55 2.41
N ASP A 100 -22.22 -3.59 2.98
CA ASP A 100 -21.62 -2.50 3.75
C ASP A 100 -20.45 -1.89 2.98
N THR A 101 -20.14 -0.61 3.15
CA THR A 101 -19.02 0.02 2.45
C THR A 101 -18.36 1.02 3.38
N PRO A 102 -17.01 1.05 3.45
CA PRO A 102 -16.33 2.08 4.21
C PRO A 102 -16.73 3.48 3.73
N GLU A 103 -17.30 4.28 4.63
CA GLU A 103 -17.68 5.68 4.40
C GLU A 103 -16.50 6.62 4.71
N ARG A 104 -15.63 6.18 5.62
CA ARG A 104 -14.37 6.84 5.93
C ARG A 104 -13.29 5.79 6.17
N VAL A 105 -12.10 6.04 5.63
CA VAL A 105 -10.89 5.27 5.93
C VAL A 105 -9.81 6.20 6.43
N GLU A 106 -9.15 5.80 7.51
CA GLU A 106 -7.92 6.41 7.99
C GLU A 106 -6.83 5.35 7.95
N ALA A 107 -5.64 5.70 7.45
CA ALA A 107 -4.57 4.73 7.36
C ALA A 107 -3.18 5.34 7.57
N CYS A 108 -2.28 4.58 8.19
CA CYS A 108 -0.85 4.84 8.23
C CYS A 108 -0.16 3.67 7.55
N LEU A 109 0.32 3.86 6.32
CA LEU A 109 0.60 2.76 5.36
C LEU A 109 2.09 2.53 5.03
N SER A 110 2.99 3.32 5.63
CA SER A 110 4.43 3.19 5.44
C SER A 110 5.10 2.87 6.77
N GLY A 111 5.68 1.66 6.84
CA GLY A 111 6.47 1.23 7.98
C GLY A 111 7.73 2.08 8.16
N THR A 112 8.38 2.47 7.07
CA THR A 112 9.57 3.34 7.07
C THR A 112 9.23 4.72 7.66
N LEU A 113 8.16 5.36 7.18
CA LEU A 113 7.72 6.66 7.69
C LEU A 113 7.28 6.56 9.16
N ASN A 114 6.57 5.50 9.53
CA ASN A 114 6.21 5.26 10.92
C ASN A 114 7.44 5.13 11.82
N TYR A 115 8.45 4.36 11.38
CA TYR A 115 9.70 4.18 12.12
C TYR A 115 10.44 5.51 12.31
N VAL A 116 10.71 6.24 11.23
CA VAL A 116 11.53 7.47 11.30
C VAL A 116 10.85 8.56 12.15
N PHE A 117 9.54 8.75 12.03
CA PHE A 117 8.81 9.73 12.83
C PHE A 117 8.55 9.29 14.26
N SER A 118 8.52 7.98 14.54
CA SER A 118 8.50 7.47 15.92
C SER A 118 9.84 7.61 16.62
N ARG A 119 10.95 7.47 15.87
CA ARG A 119 12.32 7.46 16.39
C ARG A 119 12.89 8.86 16.58
N TYR A 120 12.42 9.84 15.81
CA TYR A 120 12.91 11.21 15.87
C TYR A 120 12.55 11.89 17.20
N ASP A 121 13.59 12.29 17.93
CA ASP A 121 13.54 12.89 19.26
C ASP A 121 13.90 14.39 19.25
N GLY A 122 14.18 14.95 18.07
CA GLY A 122 14.66 16.32 17.90
C GLY A 122 16.11 16.55 18.31
N GLN A 123 16.86 15.49 18.67
CA GLN A 123 18.29 15.55 19.03
C GLN A 123 19.16 14.86 17.98
N THR A 124 18.78 13.64 17.58
CA THR A 124 19.46 12.89 16.52
C THR A 124 19.04 13.45 15.17
N PRO A 125 19.99 13.83 14.28
CA PRO A 125 19.62 14.39 12.98
C PRO A 125 18.71 13.46 12.17
N PHE A 126 17.65 13.99 11.56
CA PHE A 126 16.60 13.22 10.90
C PHE A 126 17.16 12.31 9.80
N HIS A 127 18.12 12.79 9.00
CA HIS A 127 18.75 11.99 7.95
C HIS A 127 19.50 10.76 8.50
N ARG A 128 20.08 10.84 9.70
CA ARG A 128 20.76 9.69 10.34
C ARG A 128 19.77 8.61 10.75
N ILE A 129 18.56 8.99 11.13
CA ILE A 129 17.47 8.05 11.43
C ILE A 129 16.98 7.36 10.15
N VAL A 130 16.95 8.08 9.02
CA VAL A 130 16.64 7.48 7.71
C VAL A 130 17.74 6.50 7.29
N GLU A 131 19.01 6.83 7.49
CA GLU A 131 20.14 5.91 7.27
C GLU A 131 20.09 4.68 8.20
N GLU A 132 19.70 4.85 9.46
CA GLU A 132 19.47 3.76 10.42
C GLU A 132 18.34 2.83 9.93
N ALA A 133 17.21 3.40 9.51
CA ALA A 133 16.09 2.63 8.94
C ALA A 133 16.53 1.79 7.73
N SER A 134 17.37 2.36 6.87
CA SER A 134 17.94 1.66 5.70
C SER A 134 18.87 0.52 6.11
N SER A 135 19.73 0.76 7.10
CA SER A 135 20.67 -0.23 7.65
C SER A 135 19.96 -1.41 8.32
N LEU A 136 18.77 -1.17 8.90
CA LEU A 136 17.91 -2.18 9.48
C LEU A 136 17.03 -2.91 8.45
N GLY A 137 17.09 -2.51 7.17
CA GLY A 137 16.27 -3.07 6.10
C GLY A 137 14.80 -2.64 6.15
N TYR A 138 14.50 -1.51 6.79
CA TYR A 138 13.15 -0.92 6.83
C TYR A 138 12.88 0.07 5.70
N ALA A 139 13.91 0.49 4.97
CA ALA A 139 13.80 1.31 3.77
C ALA A 139 14.39 0.58 2.57
N GLU A 140 13.94 0.93 1.38
CA GLU A 140 14.51 0.53 0.10
C GLU A 140 15.94 1.07 -0.08
N PRO A 141 16.72 0.56 -1.06
CA PRO A 141 18.08 1.03 -1.31
C PRO A 141 18.21 2.54 -1.57
N ASP A 142 17.15 3.16 -2.12
CA ASP A 142 16.98 4.61 -2.16
C ASP A 142 15.92 5.03 -1.12
N PRO A 143 16.34 5.56 0.05
CA PRO A 143 15.42 5.92 1.12
C PRO A 143 14.47 7.07 0.74
N MET A 144 14.84 7.88 -0.26
CA MET A 144 13.99 8.96 -0.76
C MET A 144 12.72 8.44 -1.40
N ALA A 145 12.76 7.23 -1.98
CA ALA A 145 11.59 6.58 -2.54
C ALA A 145 10.50 6.38 -1.46
N ASP A 146 10.89 5.91 -0.27
CA ASP A 146 9.99 5.68 0.85
C ASP A 146 9.54 6.97 1.53
N ILE A 147 10.48 7.89 1.80
CA ILE A 147 10.15 9.11 2.56
C ILE A 147 9.46 10.19 1.70
N SER A 148 9.44 10.05 0.37
CA SER A 148 8.68 10.96 -0.50
C SER A 148 7.15 10.86 -0.32
N GLY A 149 6.65 9.76 0.27
CA GLY A 149 5.22 9.49 0.40
C GLY A 149 4.55 8.97 -0.87
N LYS A 150 5.29 8.80 -1.99
CA LYS A 150 4.73 8.27 -3.26
C LYS A 150 4.17 6.85 -3.11
N ASP A 151 4.83 5.98 -2.35
CA ASP A 151 4.31 4.64 -2.06
C ASP A 151 2.99 4.71 -1.26
N VAL A 152 2.93 5.57 -0.25
CA VAL A 152 1.69 5.79 0.51
C VAL A 152 0.57 6.32 -0.38
N MET A 153 0.86 7.24 -1.29
CA MET A 153 -0.10 7.74 -2.28
C MET A 153 -0.68 6.61 -3.13
N ARG A 154 0.18 5.74 -3.69
CA ARG A 154 -0.27 4.57 -4.47
C ARG A 154 -1.14 3.62 -3.64
N LYS A 155 -0.74 3.30 -2.41
CA LYS A 155 -1.54 2.48 -1.48
C LYS A 155 -2.89 3.13 -1.16
N THR A 156 -2.90 4.45 -1.00
CA THR A 156 -4.12 5.24 -0.75
C THR A 156 -5.05 5.23 -1.95
N LEU A 157 -4.51 5.35 -3.17
CA LEU A 157 -5.27 5.24 -4.41
C LEU A 157 -5.96 3.86 -4.51
N ILE A 158 -5.21 2.78 -4.25
CA ILE A 158 -5.75 1.42 -4.25
C ILE A 158 -6.87 1.28 -3.21
N LEU A 159 -6.67 1.76 -1.98
CA LEU A 159 -7.72 1.74 -0.94
C LEU A 159 -8.98 2.50 -1.35
N ALA A 160 -8.85 3.68 -1.94
CA ALA A 160 -9.98 4.48 -2.40
C ALA A 160 -10.77 3.74 -3.49
N ARG A 161 -10.08 3.11 -4.44
CA ARG A 161 -10.69 2.27 -5.49
C ARG A 161 -11.38 1.03 -4.92
N GLU A 162 -10.77 0.36 -3.93
CA GLU A 162 -11.40 -0.77 -3.22
C GLU A 162 -12.67 -0.34 -2.46
N CYS A 163 -12.70 0.88 -1.92
CA CYS A 163 -13.89 1.47 -1.31
C CYS A 163 -14.98 1.85 -2.34
N GLY A 164 -14.73 1.66 -3.64
CA GLY A 164 -15.69 1.91 -4.72
C GLY A 164 -15.61 3.30 -5.34
N MET A 165 -14.54 4.07 -5.07
CA MET A 165 -14.34 5.38 -5.71
C MET A 165 -13.66 5.22 -7.07
N ASP A 166 -14.24 5.85 -8.10
CA ASP A 166 -13.57 6.04 -9.39
C ASP A 166 -12.68 7.27 -9.31
N ILE A 167 -11.38 7.05 -9.11
CA ILE A 167 -10.41 8.11 -8.83
C ILE A 167 -9.07 7.84 -9.53
N GLU A 168 -8.50 8.91 -10.08
CA GLU A 168 -7.17 8.94 -10.69
C GLU A 168 -6.09 9.39 -9.68
N GLU A 169 -4.83 9.03 -9.95
CA GLU A 169 -3.69 9.41 -9.11
C GLU A 169 -3.62 10.94 -8.88
N SER A 170 -3.90 11.73 -9.93
CA SER A 170 -3.90 13.20 -9.88
C SER A 170 -4.95 13.81 -8.94
N GLN A 171 -5.96 13.03 -8.54
CA GLN A 171 -7.01 13.45 -7.62
C GLN A 171 -6.69 13.11 -6.16
N VAL A 172 -5.62 12.36 -5.89
CA VAL A 172 -5.13 12.09 -4.54
C VAL A 172 -4.35 13.33 -4.06
N ASN A 173 -4.92 14.08 -3.13
CA ASN A 173 -4.26 15.27 -2.60
C ASN A 173 -3.12 14.86 -1.68
N THR A 174 -1.90 15.06 -2.16
CA THR A 174 -0.68 14.81 -1.40
C THR A 174 0.07 16.12 -1.17
N ALA A 175 0.49 16.33 0.08
CA ALA A 175 1.40 17.40 0.43
C ALA A 175 2.76 16.79 0.77
N SER A 176 3.79 17.19 0.01
CA SER A 176 5.17 16.85 0.38
C SER A 176 5.50 17.50 1.73
N PHE A 177 5.99 16.70 2.67
CA PHE A 177 6.57 17.21 3.92
C PHE A 177 8.09 17.40 3.79
N LEU A 178 8.69 16.99 2.67
CA LEU A 178 10.12 17.11 2.46
C LEU A 178 10.48 18.58 2.15
N PRO A 179 11.57 19.10 2.73
CA PRO A 179 12.07 20.43 2.43
C PRO A 179 12.62 20.51 0.99
N PRO A 180 12.68 21.71 0.38
CA PRO A 180 13.26 21.89 -0.96
C PRO A 180 14.74 21.48 -1.07
N GLN A 181 15.47 21.52 0.04
CA GLN A 181 16.87 21.08 0.15
C GLN A 181 16.97 20.00 1.22
N TRP A 182 17.57 18.87 0.86
CA TRP A 182 17.76 17.73 1.75
C TRP A 182 19.26 17.44 1.96
N PRO A 183 19.71 17.17 3.18
CA PRO A 183 18.95 17.19 4.44
C PRO A 183 18.77 18.62 5.00
N CYS A 184 17.67 18.87 5.73
CA CYS A 184 17.45 20.14 6.45
C CYS A 184 16.92 19.85 7.86
N GLU A 185 17.83 19.82 8.85
CA GLU A 185 17.50 19.45 10.23
C GLU A 185 16.56 20.44 10.91
N GLU A 186 16.71 21.74 10.63
CA GLU A 186 15.86 22.78 11.21
C GLU A 186 14.39 22.60 10.83
N HIS A 187 14.12 22.19 9.58
CA HIS A 187 12.78 21.87 9.10
C HIS A 187 12.15 20.73 9.92
N PHE A 188 12.84 19.60 10.08
CA PHE A 188 12.31 18.47 10.85
C PHE A 188 12.18 18.76 12.33
N ARG A 189 13.12 19.51 12.91
CA ARG A 189 13.05 19.94 14.31
C ARG A 189 11.84 20.83 14.54
N SER A 190 11.51 21.73 13.61
CA SER A 190 10.31 22.57 13.72
C SER A 190 9.02 21.75 13.71
N LEU A 191 8.89 20.77 12.80
CA LEU A 191 7.77 19.83 12.76
C LEU A 191 7.63 19.04 14.07
N TYR A 192 8.75 18.58 14.64
CA TYR A 192 8.76 17.86 15.91
C TYR A 192 8.29 18.75 17.06
N LEU A 193 8.81 19.97 17.17
CA LEU A 193 8.39 20.92 18.21
C LEU A 193 6.91 21.27 18.08
N GLU A 194 6.39 21.47 16.87
CA GLU A 194 4.96 21.67 16.61
C GLU A 194 4.12 20.48 17.11
N SER A 195 4.59 19.25 16.87
CA SER A 195 3.91 18.04 17.35
C SER A 195 3.83 17.99 18.87
N ARG A 196 4.90 18.41 19.57
CA ARG A 196 4.96 18.46 21.03
C ARG A 196 4.05 19.54 21.60
N GLN A 197 3.99 20.71 20.97
CA GLN A 197 3.08 21.80 21.37
C GLN A 197 1.60 21.39 21.29
N LYS A 198 1.27 20.52 20.32
CA LYS A 198 -0.07 19.96 20.12
C LYS A 198 -0.31 18.66 20.90
N GLU A 199 0.60 18.30 21.82
CA GLU A 199 0.54 17.07 22.63
C GLU A 199 0.34 15.78 21.79
N GLY A 200 0.89 15.77 20.57
CA GLY A 200 0.69 14.73 19.58
C GLY A 200 1.98 14.13 19.02
N THR A 201 1.81 13.22 18.06
CA THR A 201 2.91 12.54 17.38
C THR A 201 2.79 12.72 15.87
N LEU A 202 3.92 12.86 15.17
CA LEU A 202 3.93 12.94 13.71
C LEU A 202 3.65 11.57 13.09
N ARG A 203 2.65 11.53 12.21
CA ARG A 203 2.30 10.34 11.41
C ARG A 203 1.98 10.77 9.99
N TYR A 204 2.45 10.00 9.02
CA TYR A 204 2.00 10.16 7.64
C TYR A 204 0.69 9.39 7.48
N VAL A 205 -0.41 10.12 7.31
CA VAL A 205 -1.78 9.59 7.38
C VAL A 205 -2.50 9.82 6.07
N SER A 206 -3.12 8.75 5.59
CA SER A 206 -4.10 8.75 4.52
C SER A 206 -5.50 8.88 5.10
N THR A 207 -6.34 9.70 4.47
CA THR A 207 -7.75 9.87 4.80
C THR A 207 -8.57 9.81 3.53
N ILE A 208 -9.55 8.91 3.50
CA ILE A 208 -10.52 8.74 2.41
C ILE A 208 -11.89 8.98 3.04
N ASP A 209 -12.64 9.95 2.54
CA ASP A 209 -14.03 10.20 2.94
C ASP A 209 -14.78 10.93 1.80
N ASN A 210 -16.02 11.35 2.06
CA ASN A 210 -16.83 12.10 1.11
C ASN A 210 -16.25 13.48 0.71
N ARG A 211 -15.23 13.99 1.42
CA ARG A 211 -14.51 15.24 1.08
C ARG A 211 -13.31 14.96 0.17
N GLY A 212 -13.05 13.71 -0.16
CA GLY A 212 -12.02 13.27 -1.10
C GLY A 212 -10.92 12.44 -0.46
N VAL A 213 -9.81 12.29 -1.19
CA VAL A 213 -8.69 11.42 -0.83
C VAL A 213 -7.47 12.27 -0.55
N LYS A 214 -6.87 12.12 0.64
CA LYS A 214 -5.72 12.90 1.09
C LYS A 214 -4.66 12.00 1.70
N ALA A 215 -3.39 12.30 1.48
CA ALA A 215 -2.28 11.66 2.21
C ALA A 215 -1.21 12.70 2.56
N GLY A 216 -0.73 12.69 3.80
CA GLY A 216 0.29 13.66 4.22
C GLY A 216 0.67 13.54 5.68
N LEU A 217 1.71 14.28 6.06
CA LEU A 217 2.18 14.35 7.44
C LEU A 217 1.16 15.12 8.31
N LYS A 218 0.77 14.53 9.43
CA LYS A 218 -0.16 15.12 10.41
C LYS A 218 0.37 14.91 11.81
N VAL A 219 0.01 15.83 12.71
CA VAL A 219 0.13 15.60 14.14
C VAL A 219 -1.13 14.85 14.59
N VAL A 220 -0.98 13.61 15.06
CA VAL A 220 -2.07 12.83 15.63
C VAL A 220 -2.11 13.03 17.15
N PRO A 221 -3.29 13.28 17.76
CA PRO A 221 -3.44 13.37 19.20
C PRO A 221 -3.03 12.09 19.92
N ARG A 222 -2.70 12.18 21.20
CA ARG A 222 -2.26 11.04 22.02
C ARG A 222 -3.31 9.93 22.10
N GLU A 223 -4.59 10.27 22.09
CA GLU A 223 -5.73 9.35 22.16
C GLU A 223 -6.01 8.67 20.82
N HIS A 224 -5.48 9.22 19.71
CA HIS A 224 -5.70 8.66 18.39
C HIS A 224 -5.02 7.30 18.25
N PRO A 225 -5.67 6.26 17.70
CA PRO A 225 -5.10 4.92 17.55
C PRO A 225 -3.66 4.89 16.97
N PHE A 226 -3.39 5.71 15.95
CA PHE A 226 -2.07 5.82 15.31
C PHE A 226 -0.95 6.41 16.19
N SER A 227 -1.26 7.05 17.31
CA SER A 227 -0.23 7.54 18.24
C SER A 227 0.59 6.38 18.82
N GLY A 228 -0.08 5.23 19.03
CA GLY A 228 0.50 4.03 19.65
C GLY A 228 1.24 3.11 18.69
N LEU A 229 1.28 3.41 17.38
CA LEU A 229 2.00 2.61 16.38
C LEU A 229 3.49 2.51 16.74
N ARG A 230 4.06 1.31 16.63
CA ARG A 230 5.46 1.02 16.98
C ARG A 230 6.23 0.48 15.78
N GLY A 231 7.55 0.67 15.78
CA GLY A 231 8.44 0.11 14.77
C GLY A 231 7.98 0.43 13.35
N THR A 232 7.77 -0.61 12.55
CA THR A 232 7.31 -0.53 11.16
C THR A 232 5.84 -0.94 11.00
N ASP A 233 5.06 -0.93 12.08
CA ASP A 233 3.65 -1.28 12.02
C ASP A 233 2.90 -0.26 11.15
N VAL A 234 1.91 -0.78 10.44
CA VAL A 234 0.92 -0.01 9.69
C VAL A 234 -0.45 -0.28 10.27
N SER A 235 -1.38 0.65 10.08
CA SER A 235 -2.75 0.43 10.51
C SER A 235 -3.73 1.08 9.56
N VAL A 236 -4.87 0.42 9.38
CA VAL A 236 -6.02 0.89 8.61
C VAL A 236 -7.24 0.82 9.51
N ILE A 237 -8.02 1.89 9.56
CA ILE A 237 -9.28 1.99 10.29
C ILE A 237 -10.39 2.25 9.27
N LEU A 238 -11.32 1.31 9.19
CA LEU A 238 -12.48 1.36 8.29
C LEU A 238 -13.70 1.76 9.10
N TYR A 239 -14.31 2.90 8.80
CA TYR A 239 -15.57 3.34 9.40
C TYR A 239 -16.69 3.14 8.39
N SER A 240 -17.78 2.52 8.81
CA SER A 240 -18.97 2.26 7.99
C SER A 240 -20.23 2.32 8.83
N ARG A 241 -21.39 2.17 8.20
CA ARG A 241 -22.69 2.09 8.88
C ARG A 241 -22.73 0.98 9.93
N LEU A 242 -22.13 -0.19 9.67
CA LEU A 242 -22.09 -1.31 10.62
C LEU A 242 -20.96 -1.17 11.66
N TYR A 243 -19.90 -0.42 11.34
CA TYR A 243 -18.75 -0.20 12.20
C TYR A 243 -18.53 1.29 12.48
N PRO A 244 -19.45 1.98 13.19
CA PRO A 244 -19.34 3.43 13.42
C PRO A 244 -18.14 3.81 14.29
N ASN A 245 -17.68 2.90 15.15
CA ASN A 245 -16.49 3.09 16.00
C ASN A 245 -15.18 2.70 15.29
N GLY A 246 -15.23 2.27 14.04
CA GLY A 246 -14.08 1.86 13.25
C GLY A 246 -13.67 0.41 13.48
N LEU A 247 -13.44 -0.31 12.39
CA LEU A 247 -12.78 -1.61 12.35
C LEU A 247 -11.29 -1.40 12.05
N ARG A 248 -10.42 -1.72 13.00
CA ARG A 248 -8.97 -1.51 12.89
C ARG A 248 -8.25 -2.80 12.55
N VAL A 249 -7.42 -2.75 11.51
CA VAL A 249 -6.40 -3.76 11.19
C VAL A 249 -5.03 -3.13 11.44
N GLU A 250 -4.17 -3.84 12.17
CA GLU A 250 -2.84 -3.35 12.54
C GLU A 250 -1.83 -4.50 12.63
N GLY A 251 -0.60 -4.20 12.23
CA GLY A 251 0.56 -5.07 12.40
C GLY A 251 1.69 -4.66 11.47
N ALA A 252 2.70 -5.52 11.35
CA ALA A 252 3.86 -5.25 10.51
C ALA A 252 3.46 -5.05 9.04
N GLY A 253 3.62 -3.83 8.54
CA GLY A 253 3.20 -3.45 7.18
C GLY A 253 4.30 -3.42 6.13
N ALA A 254 5.48 -3.90 6.50
CA ALA A 254 6.66 -3.97 5.64
C ALA A 254 7.51 -5.19 6.05
N GLY A 255 8.33 -5.65 5.11
CA GLY A 255 9.26 -6.77 5.31
C GLY A 255 9.02 -7.90 4.31
N GLY A 256 10.12 -8.42 3.74
CA GLY A 256 10.04 -9.45 2.70
C GLY A 256 9.33 -10.73 3.14
N ARG A 257 9.48 -11.13 4.42
CA ARG A 257 8.78 -12.32 4.96
C ARG A 257 7.27 -12.13 5.06
N GLN A 258 6.84 -10.96 5.51
CA GLN A 258 5.43 -10.61 5.64
C GLN A 258 4.78 -10.55 4.25
N THR A 259 5.37 -9.81 3.31
CA THR A 259 4.88 -9.76 1.93
C THR A 259 4.84 -11.14 1.28
N ALA A 260 5.88 -11.97 1.44
CA ALA A 260 5.88 -13.34 0.93
C ALA A 260 4.76 -14.19 1.55
N SER A 261 4.49 -14.04 2.85
CA SER A 261 3.37 -14.73 3.50
C SER A 261 2.02 -14.31 2.93
N GLY A 262 1.83 -13.02 2.64
CA GLY A 262 0.60 -12.52 2.02
C GLY A 262 0.42 -13.05 0.59
N LEU A 263 1.50 -13.06 -0.20
CA LEU A 263 1.49 -13.66 -1.55
C LEU A 263 1.14 -15.15 -1.52
N ILE A 264 1.71 -15.92 -0.58
CA ILE A 264 1.37 -17.33 -0.41
C ILE A 264 -0.12 -17.49 -0.05
N ASN A 265 -0.65 -16.64 0.83
CA ASN A 265 -2.07 -16.66 1.18
C ASN A 265 -2.97 -16.36 -0.03
N ASP A 266 -2.59 -15.44 -0.90
CA ASP A 266 -3.31 -15.17 -2.14
C ASP A 266 -3.21 -16.34 -3.12
N ILE A 267 -2.03 -16.96 -3.27
CA ILE A 267 -1.86 -18.18 -4.10
C ILE A 267 -2.76 -19.32 -3.60
N LEU A 268 -2.83 -19.52 -2.28
CA LEU A 268 -3.68 -20.56 -1.67
C LEU A 268 -5.17 -20.30 -1.85
N GLN A 269 -5.59 -19.04 -2.04
CA GLN A 269 -6.99 -18.70 -2.35
C GLN A 269 -7.34 -18.90 -3.83
N CYS A 270 -6.35 -19.03 -4.72
CA CYS A 270 -6.56 -19.27 -6.15
C CYS A 270 -6.85 -20.74 -6.49
N VAL A 271 -6.51 -21.68 -5.60
CA VAL A 271 -6.60 -23.13 -5.80
C VAL A 271 -7.79 -23.75 -5.07
#